data_AF-A0A820QXR6-F1
#
_entry.id   AF-A0A820QXR6-F1
#
_cell.length_a   1.000
_cell.length_b   1.000
_cell.length_c   1.000
_cell.angle_alpha   90.00
_cell.angle_beta   90.00
_cell.angle_gamma   90.00
#
_symmetry.space_group_name_H-M   'P 1'
#
loop_
_entity.id
_entity.type
_entity.pdbx_description
1 polymer ?
#
loop_
_entity_poly.entity_id
_entity_poly.type
_entity_poly.pdbx_seq_one_letter_code
_entity_poly.pdbx_strand_id
1 'polypeptide(L)'
;MAEIFTYIITFSIPSDEVVRKALAEFFPTLEKDEISQITTGIQYILNKKNRHLLNVFRMDRDKSVAETIFKAIFTMKTKQNEINYSSRLADEKQNQDQQHTKDEDRLLDLASQWNYFDGALSILKKRQ
;
A
#
# COMPACT_ATOMS: atom_id res chain seq x y z
N MET A 1 15.14 -6.64 10.64
CA MET A 1 13.77 -7.18 10.36
C MET A 1 13.05 -6.39 9.26
N ALA A 2 13.05 -5.05 9.27
CA ALA A 2 12.46 -4.24 8.20
C ALA A 2 13.34 -4.13 6.94
N GLU A 3 14.64 -4.46 7.02
CA GLU A 3 15.55 -4.34 5.87
C GLU A 3 15.24 -5.34 4.77
N ILE A 4 14.79 -6.57 5.11
CA ILE A 4 14.47 -7.58 4.09
C ILE A 4 13.30 -7.14 3.21
N PHE A 5 12.26 -6.54 3.79
CA PHE A 5 11.17 -5.96 3.04
C PHE A 5 11.71 -4.81 2.18
N THR A 6 12.46 -3.88 2.75
CA THR A 6 13.05 -2.77 1.99
C THR A 6 13.88 -3.25 0.78
N TYR A 7 14.65 -4.32 0.93
CA TYR A 7 15.40 -4.97 -0.14
C TYR A 7 14.47 -5.60 -1.20
N ILE A 8 13.54 -6.44 -0.77
CA ILE A 8 12.66 -7.21 -1.67
C ILE A 8 11.70 -6.29 -2.46
N ILE A 9 11.24 -5.18 -1.88
CA ILE A 9 10.27 -4.27 -2.53
C ILE A 9 10.92 -3.40 -3.62
N THR A 10 12.26 -3.35 -3.69
CA THR A 10 12.93 -2.73 -4.85
C THR A 10 12.67 -3.50 -6.14
N PHE A 11 12.29 -4.78 -6.07
CA PHE A 11 11.92 -5.59 -7.21
C PHE A 11 10.44 -5.41 -7.55
N SER A 12 10.13 -5.28 -8.84
CA SER A 12 8.76 -5.10 -9.35
C SER A 12 7.85 -6.27 -8.94
N ILE A 13 8.36 -7.50 -9.06
CA ILE A 13 7.81 -8.76 -8.52
C ILE A 13 9.03 -9.67 -8.32
N PRO A 14 9.54 -9.84 -7.08
CA PRO A 14 10.68 -10.71 -6.83
C PRO A 14 10.27 -12.18 -7.03
N SER A 15 11.11 -12.97 -7.67
CA SER A 15 10.88 -14.42 -7.78
C SER A 15 11.03 -15.09 -6.41
N ASP A 16 10.43 -16.26 -6.25
CA ASP A 16 10.58 -17.08 -5.02
C ASP A 16 12.05 -17.33 -4.69
N GLU A 17 12.90 -17.51 -5.70
CA GLU A 17 14.33 -17.71 -5.52
C GLU A 17 15.00 -16.46 -4.92
N VAL A 18 14.62 -15.25 -5.37
CA VAL A 18 15.14 -13.98 -4.82
C VAL A 18 14.72 -13.81 -3.37
N VAL A 19 13.45 -14.10 -3.06
CA VAL A 19 12.94 -14.01 -1.67
C VAL A 19 13.63 -15.03 -0.76
N ARG A 20 13.80 -16.28 -1.22
CA ARG A 20 14.49 -17.34 -0.46
C ARG A 20 15.97 -17.01 -0.22
N LYS A 21 16.68 -16.49 -1.23
CA LYS A 21 18.08 -16.05 -1.09
C LYS A 21 18.19 -14.89 -0.10
N ALA A 22 17.30 -13.90 -0.18
CA ALA A 22 17.26 -12.81 0.78
C ALA A 22 16.98 -13.32 2.20
N LEU A 23 16.02 -14.23 2.38
CA LEU A 23 15.73 -14.80 3.70
C LEU A 23 16.93 -15.54 4.29
N ALA A 24 17.65 -16.33 3.48
CA ALA A 24 18.84 -17.03 3.93
C ALA A 24 20.01 -16.08 4.28
N GLU A 25 20.12 -14.95 3.58
CA GLU A 25 21.15 -13.94 3.83
C GLU A 25 20.86 -13.11 5.09
N PHE A 26 19.63 -12.63 5.25
CA PHE A 26 19.23 -11.81 6.40
C PHE A 26 18.97 -12.64 7.67
N PHE A 27 18.62 -13.92 7.53
CA PHE A 27 18.27 -14.82 8.63
C PHE A 27 18.86 -16.22 8.42
N PRO A 28 20.18 -16.39 8.60
CA PRO A 28 20.88 -17.64 8.31
C PRO A 28 20.48 -18.80 9.23
N THR A 29 19.78 -18.52 10.34
CA THR A 29 19.32 -19.52 11.31
C THR A 29 17.92 -20.08 11.02
N LEU A 30 17.21 -19.58 9.99
CA LEU A 30 15.88 -20.09 9.65
C LEU A 30 15.96 -21.50 9.08
N GLU A 31 15.03 -22.35 9.51
CA GLU A 31 14.87 -23.69 8.93
C GLU A 31 14.24 -23.61 7.53
N LYS A 32 14.47 -24.63 6.70
CA LYS A 32 13.98 -24.65 5.30
C LYS A 32 12.45 -24.51 5.20
N ASP A 33 11.73 -25.09 6.16
CA ASP A 33 10.26 -25.04 6.18
C ASP A 33 9.77 -23.63 6.55
N GLU A 34 10.45 -22.95 7.48
CA GLU A 34 10.16 -21.56 7.85
C GLU A 34 10.45 -20.61 6.68
N ILE A 35 11.57 -20.80 5.97
CA ILE A 35 11.90 -20.02 4.77
C ILE A 35 10.79 -20.15 3.73
N SER A 36 10.27 -21.36 3.53
CA SER A 36 9.20 -21.61 2.56
C SER A 36 7.91 -20.88 2.95
N GLN A 37 7.49 -20.97 4.22
CA GLN A 37 6.30 -20.28 4.72
C GLN A 37 6.41 -18.75 4.62
N ILE A 38 7.55 -18.19 5.05
CA ILE A 38 7.80 -16.76 5.01
C ILE A 38 7.84 -16.27 3.56
N THR A 39 8.42 -17.05 2.63
CA THR A 39 8.42 -16.74 1.20
C THR A 39 6.99 -16.60 0.66
N THR A 40 6.11 -17.56 0.99
CA THR A 40 4.69 -17.49 0.59
C THR A 40 4.00 -16.25 1.16
N GLY A 41 4.26 -15.90 2.42
CA GLY A 41 3.72 -14.70 3.05
C GLY A 41 4.19 -13.41 2.37
N ILE A 42 5.48 -13.31 2.05
CA ILE A 42 6.05 -12.16 1.34
C ILE A 42 5.45 -12.03 -0.07
N GLN A 43 5.34 -13.13 -0.81
CA GLN A 43 4.71 -13.14 -2.14
C GLN A 43 3.25 -12.70 -2.08
N TYR A 44 2.51 -13.13 -1.06
CA TYR A 44 1.13 -12.73 -0.87
C TYR A 44 0.99 -11.21 -0.66
N ILE A 45 1.87 -10.61 0.15
CA ILE A 45 1.89 -9.16 0.40
C ILE A 45 2.30 -8.38 -0.85
N LEU A 46 3.29 -8.89 -1.60
CA LEU A 46 3.82 -8.25 -2.81
C LEU A 46 2.96 -8.47 -4.06
N ASN A 47 1.94 -9.32 -3.97
CA ASN A 47 0.97 -9.51 -5.04
C ASN A 47 0.41 -8.16 -5.51
N LYS A 48 0.28 -7.97 -6.83
CA LYS A 48 -0.24 -6.73 -7.45
C LYS A 48 -1.56 -6.28 -6.85
N LYS A 49 -2.42 -7.20 -6.41
CA LYS A 49 -3.69 -6.90 -5.73
C LYS A 49 -3.48 -6.30 -4.33
N ASN A 50 -2.45 -6.68 -3.60
CA ASN A 50 -2.21 -6.31 -2.20
C ASN A 50 -1.10 -5.27 -2.01
N ARG A 51 -0.30 -4.99 -3.05
CA ARG A 51 0.87 -4.08 -2.99
C ARG A 51 0.55 -2.69 -2.45
N HIS A 52 -0.68 -2.21 -2.64
CA HIS A 52 -1.14 -0.91 -2.13
C HIS A 52 -1.26 -0.84 -0.60
N LEU A 53 -1.21 -1.99 0.09
CA LEU A 53 -1.21 -2.11 1.55
C LEU A 53 0.19 -1.98 2.14
N LEU A 54 1.24 -2.07 1.32
CA LEU A 54 2.62 -2.01 1.75
C LEU A 54 3.18 -0.61 1.48
N ASN A 55 3.72 0.02 2.53
CA ASN A 55 4.46 1.27 2.41
C ASN A 55 5.76 1.17 3.21
N VAL A 56 6.84 1.78 2.70
CA VAL A 56 8.17 1.73 3.31
C VAL A 56 8.63 3.16 3.53
N PHE A 57 8.89 3.49 4.79
CA PHE A 57 9.55 4.73 5.15
C PHE A 57 11.05 4.62 4.93
N ARG A 58 11.62 5.56 4.17
CA ARG A 58 13.06 5.65 3.89
C ARG A 58 13.62 6.93 4.47
N MET A 59 14.47 6.82 5.50
CA MET A 59 15.05 7.97 6.21
C MET A 59 15.83 8.94 5.30
N ASP A 60 16.41 8.46 4.21
CA ASP A 60 17.21 9.23 3.26
C ASP A 60 16.38 9.97 2.20
N ARG A 61 15.11 9.60 2.02
CA ARG A 61 14.24 10.12 0.94
C ARG A 61 12.95 10.75 1.42
N ASP A 62 12.38 10.23 2.50
CA ASP A 62 11.09 10.66 2.99
C ASP A 62 11.24 11.82 3.97
N LYS A 63 10.41 12.84 3.78
CA LYS A 63 10.48 14.09 4.56
C LYS A 63 10.07 13.91 6.01
N SER A 64 9.06 13.06 6.28
CA SER A 64 8.62 12.77 7.64
C SER A 64 7.87 11.44 7.74
N VAL A 65 7.97 10.81 8.91
CA VAL A 65 7.22 9.59 9.22
C VAL A 65 5.71 9.85 9.15
N ALA A 66 5.24 10.99 9.66
CA ALA A 66 3.83 11.36 9.64
C ALA A 66 3.29 11.47 8.20
N GLU A 67 4.04 12.13 7.31
CA GLU A 67 3.67 12.22 5.89
C GLU A 67 3.63 10.85 5.21
N THR A 68 4.58 9.97 5.51
CA THR A 68 4.61 8.61 4.95
C THR A 68 3.46 7.75 5.46
N ILE A 69 3.10 7.85 6.75
CA ILE A 69 1.91 7.19 7.31
C ILE A 69 0.65 7.71 6.61
N PHE A 70 0.53 9.02 6.44
CA PHE A 70 -0.62 9.60 5.74
C PHE A 70 -0.71 9.09 4.30
N LYS A 71 0.40 9.14 3.55
CA LYS A 71 0.48 8.62 2.17
C LYS A 71 0.07 7.15 2.10
N ALA A 72 0.44 6.34 3.10
CA ALA A 72 0.05 4.93 3.17
C ALA A 72 -1.48 4.79 3.32
N ILE A 73 -2.08 5.49 4.29
CA ILE A 73 -3.53 5.47 4.55
C ILE A 73 -4.29 5.94 3.30
N PHE A 74 -3.84 7.06 2.72
CA PHE A 74 -4.42 7.64 1.52
C PHE A 74 -4.38 6.68 0.33
N THR A 75 -3.21 6.11 0.05
CA THR A 75 -3.02 5.14 -1.05
C THR A 75 -3.90 3.91 -0.85
N MET A 76 -3.94 3.37 0.37
CA MET A 76 -4.74 2.21 0.72
C MET A 76 -6.24 2.47 0.47
N LYS A 77 -6.77 3.57 1.00
CA LYS A 77 -8.19 3.93 0.87
C LYS A 77 -8.59 4.18 -0.58
N THR A 78 -7.74 4.89 -1.33
CA THR A 78 -7.97 5.16 -2.75
C THR A 78 -8.05 3.86 -3.55
N LYS A 79 -7.11 2.93 -3.33
CA LYS A 79 -7.07 1.65 -4.06
C LYS A 79 -8.21 0.70 -3.67
N GLN A 80 -8.59 0.70 -2.39
CA GLN A 80 -9.75 -0.06 -1.94
C GLN A 80 -11.04 0.43 -2.60
N ASN A 81 -11.20 1.75 -2.73
CA ASN A 81 -12.32 2.35 -3.46
C ASN A 81 -12.31 1.95 -4.93
N GLU A 82 -11.17 2.05 -5.62
CA GLU A 82 -11.03 1.60 -7.02
C GLU A 82 -11.44 0.12 -7.21
N ILE A 83 -11.15 -0.74 -6.24
CA ILE A 83 -11.55 -2.17 -6.27
C ILE A 83 -13.06 -2.31 -6.07
N ASN A 84 -13.60 -1.70 -5.02
CA ASN A 84 -15.01 -1.84 -4.62
C ASN A 84 -15.99 -1.29 -5.67
N TYR A 85 -15.59 -0.25 -6.41
CA TYR A 85 -16.47 0.46 -7.35
C TYR A 85 -16.22 0.07 -8.83
N SER A 86 -15.46 -1.00 -9.08
CA SER A 86 -15.12 -1.46 -10.43
C SER A 86 -16.16 -2.38 -11.09
N SER A 87 -17.09 -2.99 -10.33
CA SER A 87 -18.17 -3.82 -10.87
C SER A 87 -19.43 -3.00 -11.11
N ARG A 88 -19.83 -2.84 -12.38
CA ARG A 88 -20.85 -1.87 -12.82
C ARG A 88 -22.21 -2.53 -13.06
N LEU A 89 -23.17 -2.30 -12.16
CA LEU A 89 -24.61 -2.41 -12.44
C LEU A 89 -25.27 -1.04 -12.17
N ALA A 90 -26.25 -0.66 -12.98
CA ALA A 90 -26.75 0.73 -13.07
C ALA A 90 -27.37 1.28 -11.77
N ASP A 91 -28.06 0.44 -11.00
CA ASP A 91 -28.77 0.85 -9.78
C ASP A 91 -27.85 0.89 -8.53
N GLU A 92 -26.79 0.08 -8.51
CA GLU A 92 -25.76 0.14 -7.47
C GLU A 92 -24.88 1.40 -7.61
N LYS A 93 -24.83 1.97 -8.81
CA LYS A 93 -23.97 3.09 -9.18
C LYS A 93 -24.27 4.37 -8.39
N GLN A 94 -25.54 4.77 -8.23
CA GLN A 94 -25.88 6.00 -7.51
C GLN A 94 -25.53 5.93 -6.02
N ASN A 95 -25.79 4.80 -5.37
CA ASN A 95 -25.46 4.60 -3.96
C ASN A 95 -23.94 4.52 -3.75
N GLN A 96 -23.22 3.89 -4.68
CA GLN A 96 -21.77 3.77 -4.64
C GLN A 96 -21.07 5.11 -4.95
N ASP A 97 -21.58 5.93 -5.86
CA ASP A 97 -21.04 7.27 -6.16
C ASP A 97 -21.16 8.23 -4.95
N GLN A 98 -22.28 8.15 -4.22
CA GLN A 98 -22.46 8.90 -2.97
C GLN A 98 -21.48 8.42 -1.88
N GLN A 99 -21.22 7.12 -1.80
CA GLN A 99 -20.29 6.56 -0.84
C GLN A 99 -18.83 6.90 -1.19
N HIS A 100 -18.47 6.86 -2.47
CA HIS A 100 -17.17 7.30 -2.98
C HIS A 100 -16.88 8.77 -2.61
N THR A 101 -17.87 9.65 -2.83
CA THR A 101 -17.74 11.07 -2.48
C THR A 101 -17.51 11.28 -0.98
N LYS A 102 -18.27 10.57 -0.13
CA LYS A 102 -18.10 10.62 1.34
C LYS A 102 -16.72 10.12 1.79
N ASP A 103 -16.19 9.08 1.16
CA ASP A 103 -14.87 8.55 1.50
C ASP A 103 -13.76 9.52 1.08
N GLU A 104 -13.90 10.19 -0.05
CA GLU A 104 -12.98 11.25 -0.46
C GLU A 104 -13.04 12.48 0.46
N ASP A 105 -14.23 12.90 0.92
CA ASP A 105 -14.37 14.00 1.89
C ASP A 105 -13.68 13.67 3.22
N ARG A 106 -13.81 12.43 3.71
CA ARG A 106 -13.07 11.97 4.89
C ARG A 106 -11.56 12.01 4.71
N LEU A 107 -11.06 11.71 3.50
CA LEU A 107 -9.63 11.80 3.20
C LEU A 107 -9.14 13.25 3.15
N LEU A 108 -9.99 14.19 2.68
CA LEU A 108 -9.72 15.63 2.74
C LEU A 108 -9.66 16.14 4.18
N ASP A 109 -10.62 15.73 5.03
CA ASP A 109 -10.62 16.08 6.46
C ASP A 109 -9.35 15.56 7.16
N LEU A 110 -8.96 14.30 6.88
CA LEU A 110 -7.73 13.72 7.41
C LEU A 110 -6.51 14.51 6.93
N ALA A 111 -6.46 14.88 5.64
CA ALA A 111 -5.34 15.64 5.08
C ALA A 111 -5.20 17.02 5.74
N SER A 112 -6.32 17.68 6.00
CA SER A 112 -6.39 18.96 6.71
C SER A 112 -5.86 18.84 8.14
N GLN A 113 -6.32 17.84 8.90
CA GLN A 113 -5.84 17.59 10.27
C GLN A 113 -4.33 17.33 10.36
N TRP A 114 -3.76 16.75 9.31
CA TRP A 114 -2.34 16.40 9.25
C TRP A 114 -1.49 17.44 8.51
N ASN A 115 -2.07 18.59 8.13
CA ASN A 115 -1.44 19.64 7.33
C ASN A 115 -0.78 19.12 6.02
N TYR A 116 -1.35 18.07 5.42
CA TYR A 116 -0.79 17.42 4.23
C TYR A 116 -1.44 17.95 2.95
N PHE A 117 -1.08 19.18 2.59
CA PHE A 117 -1.65 19.93 1.46
C PHE A 117 -1.50 19.22 0.11
N ASP A 118 -0.36 18.58 -0.15
CA ASP A 118 -0.11 17.85 -1.39
C ASP A 118 -1.09 16.67 -1.58
N GLY A 119 -1.45 15.99 -0.49
CA GLY A 119 -2.45 14.93 -0.50
C GLY A 119 -3.85 15.47 -0.79
N ALA A 120 -4.24 16.54 -0.11
CA ALA A 120 -5.54 17.20 -0.35
C ALA A 120 -5.66 17.67 -1.82
N LEU A 121 -4.61 18.28 -2.36
CA LEU A 121 -4.54 18.68 -3.77
C LEU A 121 -4.68 17.50 -4.73
N SER A 122 -4.08 16.34 -4.40
CA SER A 122 -4.20 15.14 -5.23
C SER A 122 -5.63 14.59 -5.28
N ILE A 123 -6.40 14.71 -4.20
CA ILE A 123 -7.81 14.31 -4.13
C ILE A 123 -8.66 15.26 -4.98
N LEU A 124 -8.50 16.57 -4.75
CA LEU A 124 -9.27 17.60 -5.45
C LEU A 124 -9.09 17.54 -6.97
N LYS A 125 -7.88 17.20 -7.46
CA LYS A 125 -7.61 17.00 -8.89
C LYS A 125 -8.35 15.82 -9.51
N LYS A 126 -8.69 14.78 -8.74
CA LYS A 126 -9.43 13.62 -9.27
C LYS A 126 -10.93 13.87 -9.43
N ARG A 127 -11.45 14.90 -8.76
CA ARG A 127 -12.86 15.32 -8.83
C ARG A 127 -13.17 16.19 -10.06
N GLN A 128 -12.16 16.72 -10.73
CA GLN A 128 -12.29 17.50 -11.96
C GLN A 128 -12.28 16.58 -13.18
#